data_AF-F8A021-F1
#
_entry.id   AF-F8A021-F1
#
_cell.length_a   1.000
_cell.length_b   1.000
_cell.length_c   1.000
_cell.angle_alpha   90.00
_cell.angle_beta   90.00
_cell.angle_gamma   90.00
#
_symmetry.space_group_name_H-M   'P 1'
#
loop_
_entity.id
_entity.type
_entity.pdbx_description
1 polymer ?
#
loop_
_entity_poly.entity_id
_entity_poly.type
_entity_poly.pdbx_seq_one_letter_code
_entity_poly.pdbx_strand_id
1 'polypeptide(L)'
;MNEVDVVTRALRHEAETWDEQSATIGRAADAADALRLTGLQAGIFVLMRDAYEGAVDQVAARGREGVPAMADIAGALRANAGAYERGDEDVAQHVTGAY
;
A
#
# COMPACT_ATOMS: atom_id res chain seq x y z
N MET A 1 -27.37 12.38 -6.24
CA MET A 1 -26.24 11.49 -5.92
C MET A 1 -26.44 11.06 -4.48
N ASN A 2 -26.60 9.76 -4.21
CA ASN A 2 -26.83 9.26 -2.86
C ASN A 2 -25.55 9.48 -2.03
N GLU A 3 -25.68 9.74 -0.73
CA GLU A 3 -24.55 9.92 0.20
C GLU A 3 -23.67 8.67 0.24
N VAL A 4 -24.28 7.48 0.12
CA VAL A 4 -23.59 6.19 0.03
C VAL A 4 -22.67 6.13 -1.20
N ASP A 5 -23.13 6.57 -2.37
CA ASP A 5 -22.31 6.58 -3.60
C ASP A 5 -21.04 7.43 -3.45
N VAL A 6 -21.16 8.56 -2.73
CA VAL A 6 -20.04 9.48 -2.49
C VAL A 6 -19.02 8.82 -1.58
N VAL A 7 -19.48 8.24 -0.47
CA VAL A 7 -18.60 7.57 0.51
C VAL A 7 -17.90 6.37 -0.12
N THR A 8 -18.63 5.52 -0.82
CA THR A 8 -18.08 4.33 -1.49
C THR A 8 -17.04 4.71 -2.54
N ARG A 9 -17.28 5.76 -3.33
CA ARG A 9 -16.30 6.26 -4.30
C ARG A 9 -15.04 6.78 -3.63
N ALA A 10 -15.18 7.53 -2.53
CA ALA A 10 -14.04 8.02 -1.77
C ALA A 10 -13.20 6.87 -1.18
N LEU A 11 -13.85 5.85 -0.60
CA LEU A 11 -13.16 4.68 -0.07
C LEU A 11 -12.39 3.89 -1.14
N ARG A 12 -12.98 3.74 -2.33
CA ARG A 12 -12.31 3.08 -3.47
C ARG A 12 -11.11 3.88 -3.96
N HIS A 13 -11.26 5.20 -4.10
CA HIS A 13 -10.18 6.07 -4.52
C HIS A 13 -9.00 6.06 -3.53
N GLU A 14 -9.31 6.08 -2.24
CA GLU A 14 -8.30 5.96 -1.19
C GLU A 14 -7.59 4.60 -1.28
N ALA A 15 -8.33 3.51 -1.49
CA ALA A 15 -7.75 2.18 -1.67
C ALA A 15 -6.78 2.10 -2.87
N GLU A 16 -7.14 2.72 -4.00
CA GLU A 16 -6.26 2.84 -5.17
C GLU A 16 -4.98 3.61 -4.82
N THR A 17 -5.11 4.72 -4.08
CA THR A 17 -3.96 5.49 -3.61
C THR A 17 -3.02 4.64 -2.76
N TRP A 18 -3.56 3.83 -1.83
CA TRP A 18 -2.75 2.93 -1.00
C TRP A 18 -2.02 1.85 -1.81
N ASP A 19 -2.65 1.30 -2.85
CA ASP A 19 -1.98 0.36 -3.75
C ASP A 19 -0.87 1.02 -4.58
N GLU A 20 -1.09 2.25 -5.07
CA GLU A 20 -0.08 3.02 -5.78
C GLU A 20 1.12 3.35 -4.88
N GLN A 21 0.87 3.71 -3.62
CA GLN A 21 1.92 3.93 -2.63
C GLN A 21 2.65 2.63 -2.29
N SER A 22 1.94 1.50 -2.16
CA SER A 22 2.53 0.16 -1.97
C SER A 22 3.51 -0.17 -3.11
N ALA A 23 3.09 0.01 -4.36
CA ALA A 23 3.95 -0.21 -5.51
C ALA A 23 5.15 0.75 -5.54
N THR A 24 4.94 2.01 -5.13
CA THR A 24 5.99 3.03 -5.09
C THR A 24 7.05 2.71 -4.04
N ILE A 25 6.64 2.32 -2.83
CA ILE A 25 7.59 1.98 -1.77
C ILE A 25 8.31 0.66 -2.04
N GLY A 26 7.65 -0.29 -2.71
CA GLY A 26 8.29 -1.51 -3.23
C GLY A 26 9.42 -1.19 -4.22
N ARG A 27 9.16 -0.32 -5.20
CA ARG A 27 10.21 0.13 -6.14
C ARG A 27 11.34 0.86 -5.44
N ALA A 28 11.06 1.65 -4.40
CA ALA A 28 12.09 2.32 -3.61
C ALA A 28 12.96 1.31 -2.84
N ALA A 29 12.35 0.24 -2.31
CA ALA A 29 13.08 -0.84 -1.67
C ALA A 29 14.01 -1.57 -2.66
N ASP A 30 13.52 -1.89 -3.85
CA ASP A 30 14.31 -2.54 -4.91
C ASP A 30 15.47 -1.65 -5.37
N ALA A 31 15.21 -0.35 -5.53
CA ALA A 31 16.23 0.62 -5.88
C ALA A 31 17.31 0.75 -4.78
N ALA A 32 16.91 0.74 -3.50
CA ALA A 32 17.86 0.75 -2.39
C ALA A 32 18.72 -0.52 -2.37
N ASP A 33 18.11 -1.70 -2.54
CA ASP A 33 18.80 -2.98 -2.59
C ASP A 33 19.83 -3.05 -3.73
N ALA A 34 19.51 -2.47 -4.88
CA ALA A 34 20.40 -2.38 -6.03
C ALA A 34 21.65 -1.51 -5.80
N LEU A 35 21.68 -0.69 -4.75
CA LEU A 35 22.85 0.11 -4.38
C LEU A 35 23.92 -0.70 -3.64
N ARG A 36 23.65 -1.95 -3.27
CA ARG A 36 24.56 -2.80 -2.49
C ARG A 36 25.89 -2.98 -3.21
N LEU A 37 26.99 -2.70 -2.50
CA LEU A 37 28.34 -2.78 -3.04
C LEU A 37 29.02 -4.10 -2.64
N THR A 38 29.51 -4.85 -3.61
CA THR A 38 30.46 -5.94 -3.32
C THR A 38 31.78 -5.39 -2.78
N GLY A 39 32.56 -6.22 -2.08
CA GLY A 39 33.88 -5.81 -1.60
C GLY A 39 34.81 -5.32 -2.72
N LEU A 40 34.71 -5.92 -3.91
CA LEU A 40 35.46 -5.49 -5.10
C LEU A 40 35.01 -4.10 -5.60
N GLN A 41 33.70 -3.82 -5.62
CA GLN A 41 33.17 -2.52 -6.00
C GLN A 41 33.49 -1.42 -4.97
N ALA A 42 33.54 -1.78 -3.68
CA ALA A 42 33.89 -0.84 -2.61
C ALA A 42 35.39 -0.49 -2.59
N GLY A 43 36.26 -1.40 -3.01
CA GLY A 43 37.71 -1.17 -3.12
C GLY A 43 38.33 -0.69 -1.81
N ILE A 44 39.03 0.45 -1.85
CA ILE A 44 39.67 1.05 -0.66
C ILE A 44 38.65 1.46 0.43
N PHE A 45 37.38 1.65 0.06
CA PHE A 45 36.31 2.01 0.98
C PHE A 45 35.62 0.81 1.62
N VAL A 46 36.19 -0.40 1.51
CA VAL A 46 35.62 -1.62 2.10
C VAL A 46 35.34 -1.50 3.60
N LEU A 47 36.13 -0.69 4.33
CA LEU A 47 35.90 -0.44 5.76
C LEU A 47 34.65 0.41 6.05
N MET A 48 34.25 1.28 5.12
CA MET A 48 33.00 2.06 5.23
C MET A 48 31.80 1.33 4.63
N ARG A 49 32.05 0.27 3.83
CA ARG A 49 31.01 -0.51 3.17
C ARG A 49 30.00 -1.08 4.15
N ASP A 50 30.42 -1.58 5.31
CA ASP A 50 29.49 -2.24 6.24
C ASP A 50 28.46 -1.26 6.81
N ALA A 51 28.86 -0.03 7.14
CA ALA A 51 27.93 1.01 7.57
C ALA A 51 26.98 1.44 6.45
N TYR A 52 27.49 1.51 5.22
CA TYR A 52 26.70 1.79 4.03
C TYR A 52 25.68 0.68 3.74
N GLU A 53 26.10 -0.59 3.78
CA GLU A 53 25.22 -1.74 3.61
C GLU A 53 24.15 -1.79 4.70
N GLY A 54 24.48 -1.44 5.95
CA GLY A 54 23.50 -1.33 7.02
C GLY A 54 22.40 -0.30 6.74
N ALA A 55 22.76 0.84 6.12
CA ALA A 55 21.77 1.84 5.70
C ALA A 55 20.91 1.34 4.53
N VAL A 56 21.52 0.68 3.55
CA VAL A 56 20.80 0.03 2.43
C VAL A 56 19.79 -0.99 2.96
N ASP A 57 20.23 -1.87 3.85
CA ASP A 57 19.40 -2.91 4.45
C ASP A 57 18.23 -2.31 5.23
N GLN A 58 18.47 -1.25 6.00
CA GLN A 58 17.42 -0.57 6.76
C GLN A 58 16.34 0.00 5.84
N VAL A 59 16.72 0.69 4.77
CA VAL A 59 15.77 1.29 3.83
C VAL A 59 15.02 0.21 3.05
N ALA A 60 15.73 -0.79 2.52
CA ALA A 60 15.13 -1.88 1.76
C ALA A 60 14.16 -2.71 2.64
N ALA A 61 14.55 -3.04 3.87
CA ALA A 61 13.70 -3.79 4.80
C ALA A 61 12.42 -3.01 5.14
N ARG A 62 12.53 -1.72 5.49
CA ARG A 62 11.36 -0.89 5.80
C ARG A 62 10.44 -0.72 4.61
N GLY A 63 10.99 -0.60 3.41
CA GLY A 63 10.18 -0.55 2.20
C GLY A 63 9.41 -1.85 1.98
N ARG A 64 10.06 -3.01 2.12
CA ARG A 64 9.43 -4.34 2.01
C ARG A 64 8.38 -4.61 3.09
N GLU A 65 8.57 -4.12 4.31
CA GLU A 65 7.56 -4.17 5.38
C GLU A 65 6.34 -3.30 5.04
N GLY A 66 6.56 -2.14 4.41
CA GLY A 66 5.49 -1.20 4.06
C GLY A 66 4.56 -1.72 2.96
N VAL A 67 5.10 -2.47 1.97
CA VAL A 67 4.31 -3.02 0.85
C VAL A 67 3.06 -3.79 1.31
N PRO A 68 3.17 -4.86 2.12
CA PRO A 68 1.99 -5.61 2.56
C PRO A 68 1.08 -4.79 3.47
N ALA A 69 1.64 -3.94 4.35
CA ALA A 69 0.84 -3.10 5.24
C ALA A 69 -0.05 -2.11 4.46
N MET A 70 0.45 -1.52 3.39
CA MET A 70 -0.32 -0.63 2.51
C MET A 70 -1.39 -1.40 1.72
N ALA A 71 -1.05 -2.60 1.23
CA ALA A 71 -2.01 -3.46 0.54
C ALA A 71 -3.15 -3.91 1.47
N ASP A 72 -2.85 -4.18 2.74
CA ASP A 72 -3.85 -4.53 3.75
C ASP A 72 -4.82 -3.36 4.02
N ILE A 73 -4.31 -2.13 4.07
CA ILE A 73 -5.14 -0.91 4.18
C ILE A 73 -6.07 -0.79 2.96
N ALA A 74 -5.53 -0.93 1.75
CA ALA A 74 -6.32 -0.89 0.53
C ALA A 74 -7.42 -1.97 0.51
N GLY A 75 -7.08 -3.19 0.94
CA GLY A 75 -8.03 -4.30 1.10
C GLY A 75 -9.16 -3.97 2.09
N ALA A 76 -8.82 -3.40 3.24
CA ALA A 76 -9.80 -2.99 4.25
C ALA A 76 -10.74 -1.89 3.74
N LEU A 77 -10.22 -0.91 2.99
CA LEU A 77 -11.03 0.16 2.40
C LEU A 77 -12.02 -0.38 1.36
N ARG A 78 -11.59 -1.32 0.51
CA ARG A 78 -12.47 -2.01 -0.45
C ARG A 78 -13.55 -2.84 0.23
N ALA A 79 -13.19 -3.54 1.31
CA ALA A 79 -14.14 -4.32 2.08
C ALA A 79 -15.23 -3.42 2.70
N ASN A 80 -14.84 -2.27 3.24
CA ASN A 80 -15.77 -1.26 3.77
C ASN A 80 -16.67 -0.68 2.68
N ALA A 81 -16.12 -0.28 1.53
CA ALA A 81 -16.89 0.19 0.39
C ALA A 81 -17.96 -0.83 -0.04
N GLY A 82 -17.59 -2.11 -0.17
CA GLY A 82 -18.55 -3.17 -0.49
C GLY A 82 -19.61 -3.40 0.60
N ALA A 83 -19.30 -3.13 1.88
CA ALA A 83 -20.28 -3.22 2.95
C ALA A 83 -21.32 -2.10 2.88
N TYR A 84 -20.91 -0.88 2.53
CA TYR A 84 -21.82 0.25 2.31
C TYR A 84 -22.80 -0.02 1.16
N GLU A 85 -22.31 -0.54 0.03
CA GLU A 85 -23.16 -0.87 -1.12
C GLU A 85 -24.21 -1.94 -0.78
N ARG A 86 -23.79 -3.04 -0.13
CA ARG A 86 -24.73 -4.10 0.29
C ARG A 86 -25.78 -3.58 1.27
N GLY A 87 -25.38 -2.71 2.21
CA GLY A 87 -26.32 -2.10 3.14
C GLY A 87 -27.37 -1.22 2.45
N ASP A 88 -26.97 -0.46 1.42
CA ASP A 88 -27.89 0.38 0.64
C ASP A 88 -28.85 -0.48 -0.21
N GLU A 89 -28.36 -1.57 -0.80
CA GLU A 89 -29.17 -2.54 -1.54
C GLU A 89 -30.24 -3.21 -0.65
N ASP A 90 -29.86 -3.64 0.56
CA ASP A 90 -30.78 -4.29 1.52
C ASP A 90 -31.90 -3.34 1.97
N VAL A 91 -31.57 -2.06 2.19
CA VAL A 91 -32.55 -1.02 2.54
C VAL A 91 -33.48 -0.74 1.36
N ALA A 92 -32.93 -0.60 0.14
CA ALA A 92 -33.72 -0.36 -1.06
C ALA A 92 -34.73 -1.49 -1.34
N GLN A 93 -34.32 -2.75 -1.13
CA GLN A 93 -35.22 -3.92 -1.26
C GLN A 93 -36.35 -3.90 -0.22
N HIS A 94 -36.05 -3.59 1.04
CA HIS A 94 -37.07 -3.49 2.10
C HIS A 94 -38.08 -2.36 1.84
N VAL A 95 -37.63 -1.20 1.35
CA VAL A 95 -38.52 -0.08 1.05
C VAL A 95 -39.42 -0.39 -0.16
N THR A 96 -38.91 -1.10 -1.17
CA THR A 96 -39.69 -1.46 -2.36
C THR A 96 -40.75 -2.52 -2.07
N GLY A 97 -40.51 -3.41 -1.10
CA GLY A 97 -41.49 -4.42 -0.66
C GLY A 97 -42.53 -3.92 0.35
N ALA A 98 -42.42 -2.67 0.82
CA ALA A 98 -43.30 -2.08 1.84
C ALA A 98 -44.51 -1.32 1.26
N TYR A 99 -44.64 -1.24 -0.07
CA TYR A 99 -45.75 -0.62 -0.81
C TYR A 99 -46.35 -1.61 -1.80
#